data_AF-R9HWW2-F1
#
_entry.id   AF-R9HWW2-F1
#
_cell.length_a   1.000
_cell.length_b   1.000
_cell.length_c   1.000
_cell.angle_alpha   90.00
_cell.angle_beta   90.00
_cell.angle_gamma   90.00
#
_symmetry.space_group_name_H-M   'P 1'
#
loop_
_entity.id
_entity.type
_entity.pdbx_description
1 polymer ?
#
loop_
_entity_poly.entity_id
_entity_poly.type
_entity_poly.pdbx_seq_one_letter_code
_entity_poly.pdbx_strand_id
1 'polypeptide(L)'
;MLQSNKLPAHLLVIGGGAVGLEFATMYAGFGSHVTLLEAGNRFLPKVDRDIAASMLEALNRKRINVRLNARVQSVYDTAEGITLTYTDSANGTPYYLKGDALLVAIGRKPMTAELNLEKAGIQTDKRGAIVVDNQLRTTAPHVWALGDVKGDEQFDYLSIDDFRIIRNQLFENKKRSTKDRYPIPFAIFTDPPLAHIGLTEEEAMKNGYSIHVARIPAAMIPRARTLHSIDGMLKAIVDIHTGRILGCTLLCADAPEVINTVASIMKTGQRYHFLRDFIFTHPSMNEGLNMLFKPF
;
A
#
# COMPACT_ATOMS: atom_id res chain seq x y z
N MET A 1 -18.81 -13.59 0.00
CA MET A 1 -18.71 -12.50 0.99
C MET A 1 -19.34 -11.20 0.48
N LEU A 2 -18.83 -10.61 -0.61
CA LEU A 2 -19.38 -9.36 -1.19
C LEU A 2 -20.81 -9.44 -1.74
N GLN A 3 -21.32 -10.64 -2.00
CA GLN A 3 -22.71 -10.89 -2.41
C GLN A 3 -23.60 -11.39 -1.25
N SER A 4 -23.07 -11.44 -0.02
CA SER A 4 -23.82 -11.88 1.16
C SER A 4 -24.60 -10.71 1.76
N ASN A 5 -25.90 -10.92 2.03
CA ASN A 5 -26.73 -9.95 2.74
C ASN A 5 -26.60 -10.06 4.27
N LYS A 6 -25.72 -10.95 4.76
CA LYS A 6 -25.46 -11.14 6.19
C LYS A 6 -24.06 -10.64 6.54
N LEU A 7 -23.99 -9.75 7.52
CA LEU A 7 -22.75 -9.29 8.14
C LEU A 7 -22.23 -10.38 9.10
N PRO A 8 -20.99 -10.88 8.96
CA PRO A 8 -20.41 -11.80 9.94
C PRO A 8 -20.17 -11.08 11.27
N ALA A 9 -20.47 -11.73 12.40
CA ALA A 9 -20.17 -11.14 13.71
C ALA A 9 -18.65 -11.11 13.95
N HIS A 10 -17.93 -12.13 13.48
CA HIS A 10 -16.48 -12.24 13.51
C HIS A 10 -15.92 -12.63 12.14
N LEU A 11 -15.17 -11.72 11.53
CA LEU A 11 -14.42 -11.95 10.30
C LEU A 11 -12.97 -12.36 10.61
N LEU A 12 -12.55 -13.49 10.07
CA LEU A 12 -11.14 -13.88 10.00
C LEU A 12 -10.55 -13.42 8.66
N VAL A 13 -9.39 -12.77 8.68
CA VAL A 13 -8.66 -12.34 7.49
C VAL A 13 -7.28 -12.97 7.50
N ILE A 14 -6.88 -13.65 6.42
CA ILE A 14 -5.52 -14.15 6.23
C ILE A 14 -4.79 -13.23 5.25
N GLY A 15 -3.73 -12.57 5.72
CA GLY A 15 -2.91 -11.63 4.95
C GLY A 15 -3.09 -10.17 5.39
N GLY A 16 -2.02 -9.54 5.87
CA GLY A 16 -1.97 -8.15 6.33
C GLY A 16 -1.59 -7.13 5.25
N GLY A 17 -1.80 -7.48 3.97
CA GLY A 17 -1.61 -6.56 2.85
C GLY A 17 -2.77 -5.59 2.66
N ALA A 18 -2.68 -4.73 1.65
CA ALA A 18 -3.66 -3.67 1.37
C ALA A 18 -5.10 -4.20 1.32
N VAL A 19 -5.35 -5.26 0.52
CA VAL A 19 -6.68 -5.88 0.40
C VAL A 19 -7.20 -6.38 1.74
N GLY A 20 -6.38 -7.09 2.52
CA GLY A 20 -6.79 -7.62 3.82
C GLY A 20 -7.17 -6.51 4.80
N LEU A 21 -6.41 -5.41 4.80
CA LEU A 21 -6.65 -4.25 5.66
C LEU A 21 -7.87 -3.42 5.25
N GLU A 22 -8.09 -3.20 3.96
CA GLU A 22 -9.27 -2.49 3.45
C GLU A 22 -10.56 -3.24 3.80
N PHE A 23 -10.58 -4.56 3.60
CA PHE A 23 -11.71 -5.36 4.01
C PHE A 23 -11.87 -5.41 5.54
N ALA A 24 -10.77 -5.55 6.29
CA ALA A 24 -10.83 -5.56 7.75
C ALA A 24 -11.46 -4.27 8.30
N THR A 25 -11.04 -3.11 7.78
CA THR A 25 -11.56 -1.80 8.19
C THR A 25 -13.00 -1.59 7.74
N MET A 26 -13.36 -1.99 6.52
CA MET A 26 -14.73 -1.94 6.02
C MET A 26 -15.69 -2.76 6.90
N TYR A 27 -15.37 -4.03 7.17
CA TYR A 27 -16.23 -4.90 7.98
C TYR A 27 -16.29 -4.47 9.45
N ALA A 28 -15.18 -3.99 10.02
CA ALA A 28 -15.19 -3.39 11.35
C ALA A 28 -16.08 -2.15 11.41
N GLY A 29 -16.05 -1.29 10.38
CA GLY A 29 -16.94 -0.14 10.25
C GLY A 29 -18.42 -0.49 10.17
N PHE A 30 -18.76 -1.66 9.61
CA PHE A 30 -20.12 -2.20 9.63
C PHE A 30 -20.50 -2.88 10.96
N GLY A 31 -19.55 -3.11 11.86
CA GLY A 31 -19.78 -3.64 13.21
C GLY A 31 -19.22 -5.04 13.48
N SER A 32 -18.54 -5.68 12.52
CA SER A 32 -17.87 -6.96 12.74
C SER A 32 -16.68 -6.83 13.69
N HIS A 33 -16.46 -7.82 14.55
CA HIS A 33 -15.14 -8.06 15.13
C HIS A 33 -14.22 -8.65 14.05
N VAL A 34 -12.96 -8.21 13.97
CA VAL A 34 -12.05 -8.70 12.93
C VAL A 34 -10.77 -9.24 13.57
N THR A 35 -10.32 -10.40 13.12
CA THR A 35 -8.98 -10.93 13.42
C THR A 35 -8.22 -11.12 12.13
N LEU A 36 -7.14 -10.36 11.97
CA LEU A 36 -6.24 -10.42 10.83
C LEU A 36 -4.98 -11.21 11.21
N LEU A 37 -4.66 -12.23 10.43
CA LEU A 37 -3.51 -13.10 10.60
C LEU A 37 -2.46 -12.75 9.53
N GLU A 38 -1.29 -12.33 9.98
CA GLU A 38 -0.13 -12.04 9.13
C GLU A 38 0.98 -13.04 9.45
N ALA A 39 1.46 -13.75 8.43
CA ALA A 39 2.49 -14.77 8.60
C ALA A 39 3.85 -14.15 8.96
N GLY A 40 4.14 -12.94 8.46
CA GLY A 40 5.35 -12.21 8.75
C GLY A 40 5.45 -11.70 10.19
N ASN A 41 6.68 -11.41 10.62
CA ASN A 41 6.98 -10.83 11.92
C ASN A 41 6.87 -9.29 11.95
N ARG A 42 6.64 -8.65 10.79
CA ARG A 42 6.54 -7.19 10.64
C ARG A 42 5.19 -6.82 10.02
N PHE A 43 4.45 -5.95 10.71
CA PHE A 43 3.29 -5.29 10.14
C PHE A 43 3.71 -4.21 9.13
N LEU A 44 3.03 -4.15 7.98
CA LEU A 44 3.28 -3.21 6.88
C LEU A 44 4.78 -2.97 6.63
N PRO A 45 5.56 -3.98 6.18
CA PRO A 45 7.02 -3.89 6.09
C PRO A 45 7.53 -2.78 5.14
N LYS A 46 6.67 -2.26 4.26
CA LYS A 46 6.99 -1.21 3.27
C LYS A 46 6.88 0.23 3.79
N VAL A 47 6.47 0.45 5.03
CA VAL A 47 6.41 1.80 5.63
C VAL A 47 7.31 1.87 6.86
N ASP A 48 7.53 3.07 7.38
CA ASP A 48 8.30 3.24 8.61
C ASP A 48 7.62 2.59 9.83
N ARG A 49 8.44 2.21 10.83
CA ARG A 49 7.97 1.46 12.00
C ARG A 49 7.02 2.26 12.90
N ASP A 50 7.24 3.57 13.00
CA ASP A 50 6.37 4.50 13.73
C ASP A 50 4.99 4.63 13.07
N ILE A 51 4.94 4.71 11.73
CA ILE A 51 3.69 4.68 10.97
C ILE A 51 2.96 3.34 11.18
N ALA A 52 3.67 2.22 11.06
CA ALA A 52 3.08 0.90 11.26
C ALA A 52 2.50 0.74 12.68
N ALA A 53 3.18 1.25 13.70
CA ALA A 53 2.69 1.27 15.08
C ALA A 53 1.44 2.14 15.23
N SER A 54 1.45 3.36 14.67
CA SER A 54 0.29 4.26 14.69
C SER A 54 -0.94 3.64 14.01
N MET A 55 -0.73 2.94 12.89
CA MET A 55 -1.79 2.19 12.19
C MET A 55 -2.33 1.03 13.05
N LEU A 56 -1.47 0.25 13.72
CA LEU A 56 -1.93 -0.82 14.63
C LEU A 56 -2.78 -0.27 15.78
N GLU A 57 -2.40 0.87 16.36
CA GLU A 57 -3.19 1.53 17.39
C GLU A 57 -4.58 1.94 16.88
N ALA A 58 -4.65 2.52 15.68
CA ALA A 58 -5.91 2.90 15.05
C ALA A 58 -6.80 1.68 14.76
N LEU A 59 -6.23 0.59 14.23
CA LEU A 59 -6.93 -0.66 13.98
C LEU A 59 -7.47 -1.30 15.27
N ASN A 60 -6.66 -1.32 16.34
CA ASN A 60 -7.06 -1.88 17.63
C ASN A 60 -8.25 -1.12 18.23
N ARG A 61 -8.27 0.22 18.16
CA ARG A 61 -9.43 1.03 18.58
C ARG A 61 -10.71 0.67 17.84
N LYS A 62 -10.59 0.16 16.62
CA LYS A 62 -11.71 -0.28 15.75
C LYS A 62 -12.01 -1.77 15.85
N ARG A 63 -11.54 -2.46 16.90
CA ARG A 63 -11.77 -3.90 17.14
C ARG A 63 -11.23 -4.80 16.03
N ILE A 64 -10.14 -4.36 15.37
CA ILE A 64 -9.38 -5.16 14.43
C ILE A 64 -8.12 -5.65 15.13
N ASN A 65 -8.09 -6.94 15.46
CA ASN A 65 -6.96 -7.56 16.12
C ASN A 65 -5.99 -8.12 15.07
N VAL A 66 -4.75 -7.60 15.03
CA VAL A 66 -3.70 -8.09 14.13
C VAL A 66 -2.79 -9.07 14.87
N ARG A 67 -2.65 -10.28 14.34
CA ARG A 67 -1.73 -11.32 14.83
C ARG A 67 -0.58 -11.51 13.85
N LEU A 68 0.62 -11.11 14.26
CA LEU A 68 1.86 -11.35 13.53
C LEU A 68 2.38 -12.77 13.80
N ASN A 69 3.33 -13.22 12.98
CA ASN A 69 3.91 -14.58 13.02
C ASN A 69 2.87 -15.70 12.86
N ALA A 70 1.64 -15.38 12.44
CA ALA A 70 0.52 -16.31 12.44
C ALA A 70 0.50 -17.10 11.12
N ARG A 71 1.15 -18.28 11.14
CA ARG A 71 1.17 -19.18 9.98
C ARG A 71 -0.01 -20.15 10.04
N VAL A 72 -1.04 -19.85 9.25
CA VAL A 72 -2.23 -20.70 9.12
C VAL A 72 -1.83 -22.09 8.62
N GLN A 73 -2.35 -23.13 9.27
CA GLN A 73 -2.06 -24.53 8.96
C GLN A 73 -3.26 -25.20 8.27
N SER A 74 -4.46 -25.02 8.81
CA SER A 74 -5.69 -25.58 8.25
C SER A 74 -6.91 -24.72 8.52
N VAL A 75 -7.92 -24.87 7.66
CA VAL A 75 -9.21 -24.21 7.74
C VAL A 75 -10.28 -25.27 7.54
N TYR A 76 -11.29 -25.27 8.41
CA TYR A 76 -12.43 -26.15 8.36
C TYR A 76 -13.71 -25.33 8.31
N ASP A 77 -14.55 -25.61 7.32
CA ASP A 77 -15.92 -25.10 7.26
C ASP A 77 -16.83 -26.07 8.01
N THR A 78 -17.54 -25.57 9.02
CA THR A 78 -18.32 -26.36 9.96
C THR A 78 -19.73 -25.81 10.07
N ALA A 79 -20.65 -26.58 10.66
CA ALA A 79 -22.03 -26.11 10.90
C ALA A 79 -22.10 -24.86 11.79
N GLU A 80 -21.07 -24.60 12.61
CA GLU A 80 -20.97 -23.43 13.50
C GLU A 80 -20.19 -22.25 12.88
N GLY A 81 -19.76 -22.36 11.62
CA GLY A 81 -18.90 -21.38 10.94
C GLY A 81 -17.50 -21.93 10.65
N ILE A 82 -16.51 -21.04 10.57
CA ILE A 82 -15.13 -21.37 10.23
C ILE A 82 -14.31 -21.65 11.48
N THR A 83 -13.58 -22.76 11.49
CA THR A 83 -12.51 -23.04 12.44
C THR A 83 -11.17 -23.04 11.73
N LEU A 84 -10.25 -22.18 12.16
CA LEU A 84 -8.91 -22.04 11.62
C LEU A 84 -7.87 -22.43 12.67
N THR A 85 -6.82 -23.12 12.24
CA THR A 85 -5.62 -23.37 13.06
C THR A 85 -4.45 -22.58 12.52
N TYR A 86 -3.65 -22.01 13.41
CA TYR A 86 -2.38 -21.38 13.04
C TYR A 86 -1.30 -21.67 14.07
N THR A 87 -0.06 -21.59 13.63
CA THR A 87 1.11 -21.70 14.49
C THR A 87 1.77 -20.34 14.59
N ASP A 88 2.13 -19.94 15.79
CA ASP A 88 3.02 -18.79 15.99
C ASP A 88 4.44 -19.18 15.56
N SER A 89 4.90 -18.59 14.47
CA SER A 89 6.19 -18.90 13.87
C SER A 89 7.38 -18.47 14.74
N ALA A 90 7.17 -17.66 15.79
CA ALA A 90 8.22 -17.25 16.70
C ALA A 90 8.58 -18.34 17.73
N ASN A 91 7.63 -19.20 18.10
CA ASN A 91 7.81 -20.19 19.18
C ASN A 91 7.21 -21.58 18.89
N GLY A 92 6.53 -21.77 17.76
CA GLY A 92 5.89 -23.03 17.38
C GLY A 92 4.57 -23.33 18.09
N THR A 93 4.03 -22.39 18.87
CA THR A 93 2.80 -22.61 19.65
C THR A 93 1.58 -22.68 18.73
N PRO A 94 0.76 -23.74 18.82
CA PRO A 94 -0.48 -23.84 18.05
C PRO A 94 -1.62 -23.05 18.69
N TYR A 95 -2.46 -22.46 17.85
CA TYR A 95 -3.65 -21.72 18.25
C TYR A 95 -4.85 -22.11 17.37
N TYR A 96 -6.04 -21.93 17.93
CA TYR A 96 -7.31 -22.19 17.27
C TYR A 96 -8.15 -20.91 17.30
N LEU A 97 -8.77 -20.56 16.17
CA LEU A 97 -9.66 -19.42 16.04
C LEU A 97 -10.96 -19.86 15.37
N LYS A 98 -12.08 -19.46 15.95
CA LYS A 98 -13.40 -19.57 15.32
C LYS A 98 -13.81 -18.21 14.74
N GLY A 99 -14.61 -18.21 13.68
CA GLY A 99 -15.24 -17.01 13.12
C GLY A 99 -16.37 -17.38 12.15
N ASP A 100 -17.22 -16.42 11.80
CA ASP A 100 -18.38 -16.68 10.95
C ASP A 100 -18.05 -16.67 9.46
N ALA A 101 -16.97 -15.98 9.09
CA ALA A 101 -16.50 -15.87 7.72
C ALA A 101 -14.98 -15.76 7.65
N LEU A 102 -14.44 -16.16 6.50
CA LEU A 102 -13.03 -16.10 6.20
C LEU A 102 -12.79 -15.31 4.90
N LEU A 103 -11.85 -14.38 4.95
CA LEU A 103 -11.26 -13.73 3.79
C LEU A 103 -9.80 -14.18 3.63
N VAL A 104 -9.46 -14.66 2.44
CA VAL A 104 -8.07 -15.02 2.09
C VAL A 104 -7.50 -13.94 1.17
N ALA A 105 -6.54 -13.16 1.68
CA ALA A 105 -5.93 -12.00 1.02
C ALA A 105 -4.39 -12.10 1.01
N ILE A 106 -3.86 -13.26 0.59
CA ILE A 106 -2.44 -13.63 0.67
C ILE A 106 -1.59 -13.22 -0.55
N GLY A 107 -2.13 -12.38 -1.42
CA GLY A 107 -1.48 -11.92 -2.65
C GLY A 107 -2.17 -12.40 -3.92
N ARG A 108 -1.63 -12.01 -5.07
CA ARG A 108 -2.17 -12.29 -6.40
C ARG A 108 -1.11 -13.00 -7.24
N LYS A 109 -1.58 -13.80 -8.19
CA LYS A 109 -0.73 -14.51 -9.17
C LYS A 109 -1.11 -14.06 -10.59
N PRO A 110 -0.14 -13.91 -11.51
CA PRO A 110 -0.42 -13.72 -12.93
C PRO A 110 -1.32 -14.83 -13.50
N MET A 111 -2.32 -14.43 -14.29
CA MET A 111 -3.25 -15.35 -14.97
C MET A 111 -2.72 -15.67 -16.38
N THR A 112 -1.74 -16.56 -16.47
CA THR A 112 -1.02 -16.87 -17.72
C THR A 112 -1.22 -18.30 -18.24
N ALA A 113 -1.81 -19.19 -17.43
CA ALA A 113 -1.86 -20.62 -17.71
C ALA A 113 -2.58 -20.99 -19.02
N GLU A 114 -3.62 -20.26 -19.38
CA GLU A 114 -4.46 -20.57 -20.54
C GLU A 114 -3.99 -19.89 -21.84
N LEU A 115 -2.92 -19.08 -21.79
CA LEU A 115 -2.47 -18.28 -22.93
C LEU A 115 -1.55 -19.02 -23.91
N ASN A 116 -1.15 -20.27 -23.61
CA ASN A 116 -0.24 -21.07 -24.43
C ASN A 116 1.04 -20.31 -24.86
N LEU A 117 1.64 -19.60 -23.89
CA LEU A 117 2.74 -18.65 -24.11
C LEU A 117 3.97 -19.27 -24.80
N GLU A 118 4.24 -20.55 -24.53
CA GLU A 118 5.34 -21.28 -25.16
C GLU A 118 5.22 -21.31 -26.68
N LYS A 119 4.03 -21.62 -27.22
CA LYS A 119 3.78 -21.63 -28.67
C LYS A 119 3.93 -20.25 -29.31
N ALA A 120 3.74 -19.18 -28.53
CA ALA A 120 3.92 -17.81 -28.96
C ALA A 120 5.38 -17.31 -28.80
N GLY A 121 6.28 -18.11 -28.22
CA GLY A 121 7.65 -17.69 -27.91
C GLY A 121 7.76 -16.67 -26.78
N ILE A 122 6.77 -16.63 -25.87
CA ILE A 122 6.70 -15.69 -24.75
C ILE A 122 7.20 -16.36 -23.48
N GLN A 123 8.26 -15.80 -22.88
CA GLN A 123 8.84 -16.31 -21.64
C GLN A 123 8.11 -15.79 -20.41
N THR A 124 8.05 -16.63 -19.37
CA THR A 124 7.62 -16.24 -18.02
C THR A 124 8.73 -16.42 -17.00
N ASP A 125 8.69 -15.64 -15.92
CA ASP A 125 9.57 -15.83 -14.77
C ASP A 125 9.15 -17.05 -13.91
N LYS A 126 9.90 -17.30 -12.83
CA LYS A 126 9.61 -18.40 -11.88
C LYS A 126 8.27 -18.29 -11.15
N ARG A 127 7.61 -17.13 -11.19
CA ARG A 127 6.29 -16.87 -10.59
C ARG A 127 5.16 -16.97 -11.63
N GLY A 128 5.49 -17.22 -12.89
CA GLY A 128 4.55 -17.28 -14.01
C GLY A 128 4.19 -15.91 -14.59
N ALA A 129 4.93 -14.85 -14.23
CA ALA A 129 4.75 -13.51 -14.78
C ALA A 129 5.40 -13.40 -16.16
N ILE A 130 4.77 -12.71 -17.11
CA ILE A 130 5.35 -12.49 -18.44
C ILE A 130 6.58 -11.58 -18.33
N VAL A 131 7.71 -12.06 -18.84
CA VAL A 131 8.96 -11.27 -18.88
C VAL A 131 8.83 -10.17 -19.92
N VAL A 132 9.05 -8.94 -19.51
CA VAL A 132 9.06 -7.76 -20.39
C VAL A 132 10.27 -6.88 -20.17
N ASP A 133 10.63 -6.11 -21.19
CA ASP A 133 11.62 -5.03 -21.04
C ASP A 133 11.01 -3.73 -20.49
N ASN A 134 11.83 -2.66 -20.41
CA ASN A 134 11.37 -1.36 -19.91
C ASN A 134 10.40 -0.62 -20.84
N GLN A 135 10.11 -1.16 -22.03
CA GLN A 135 9.12 -0.68 -22.97
C GLN A 135 7.95 -1.67 -23.12
N LEU A 136 7.86 -2.63 -22.18
CA LEU A 136 6.79 -3.62 -22.06
C LEU A 136 6.72 -4.64 -23.21
N ARG A 137 7.81 -4.78 -23.98
CA ARG A 137 7.93 -5.79 -25.02
C ARG A 137 8.21 -7.13 -24.38
N THR A 138 7.49 -8.16 -24.81
CA THR A 138 7.77 -9.56 -24.43
C THR A 138 8.99 -10.10 -25.19
N THR A 139 9.35 -11.36 -24.95
CA THR A 139 10.37 -12.06 -25.74
C THR A 139 9.93 -12.37 -27.17
N ALA A 140 8.62 -12.34 -27.46
CA ALA A 140 8.09 -12.53 -28.80
C ALA A 140 8.05 -11.19 -29.57
N PRO A 141 8.45 -11.16 -30.84
CA PRO A 141 8.41 -9.94 -31.63
C PRO A 141 6.95 -9.46 -31.81
N HIS A 142 6.75 -8.15 -31.74
CA HIS A 142 5.43 -7.51 -31.90
C HIS A 142 4.38 -7.91 -30.86
N VAL A 143 4.80 -8.44 -29.71
CA VAL A 143 3.91 -8.76 -28.59
C VAL A 143 4.34 -7.99 -27.34
N TRP A 144 3.37 -7.37 -26.68
CA TRP A 144 3.55 -6.61 -25.43
C TRP A 144 2.70 -7.22 -24.31
N ALA A 145 3.10 -6.98 -23.06
CA ALA A 145 2.31 -7.32 -21.89
C ALA A 145 2.31 -6.15 -20.90
N LEU A 146 1.14 -5.85 -20.33
CA LEU A 146 0.94 -4.73 -19.41
C LEU A 146 0.13 -5.14 -18.18
N GLY A 147 0.27 -4.38 -17.10
CA GLY A 147 -0.44 -4.61 -15.85
C GLY A 147 0.01 -5.86 -15.10
N ASP A 148 -0.86 -6.39 -14.24
CA ASP A 148 -0.52 -7.43 -13.26
C ASP A 148 0.15 -8.70 -13.84
N VAL A 149 -0.09 -9.01 -15.11
CA VAL A 149 0.43 -10.21 -15.77
C VAL A 149 1.96 -10.23 -15.85
N LYS A 150 2.61 -9.06 -15.79
CA LYS A 150 4.08 -8.92 -15.78
C LYS A 150 4.71 -8.99 -14.39
N GLY A 151 3.92 -9.15 -13.33
CA GLY A 151 4.40 -9.54 -12.00
C GLY A 151 5.08 -8.46 -11.14
N ASP A 152 5.24 -7.23 -11.64
CA ASP A 152 5.75 -6.10 -10.85
C ASP A 152 4.69 -5.54 -9.88
N GLU A 153 4.74 -4.24 -9.57
CA GLU A 153 3.75 -3.47 -8.80
C GLU A 153 2.35 -3.58 -9.44
N GLN A 154 1.45 -4.29 -8.75
CA GLN A 154 0.09 -4.63 -9.21
C GLN A 154 -0.91 -3.54 -8.82
N PHE A 155 -0.80 -2.37 -9.46
CA PHE A 155 -1.71 -1.26 -9.27
C PHE A 155 -2.42 -0.89 -10.57
N ASP A 156 -3.71 -0.55 -10.48
CA ASP A 156 -4.52 -0.20 -11.64
C ASP A 156 -3.94 0.98 -12.44
N TYR A 157 -3.55 2.05 -11.75
CA TYR A 157 -2.95 3.23 -12.37
C TYR A 157 -1.60 2.95 -13.05
N LEU A 158 -0.89 1.88 -12.67
CA LEU A 158 0.31 1.44 -13.38
C LEU A 158 -0.02 0.67 -14.65
N SER A 159 -1.12 -0.11 -14.67
CA SER A 159 -1.63 -0.73 -15.89
C SER A 159 -2.07 0.33 -16.91
N ILE A 160 -2.66 1.43 -16.43
CA ILE A 160 -3.03 2.58 -17.28
C ILE A 160 -1.78 3.29 -17.83
N ASP A 161 -0.74 3.47 -17.02
CA ASP A 161 0.52 4.05 -17.51
C ASP A 161 1.27 3.12 -18.47
N ASP A 162 1.22 1.81 -18.23
CA ASP A 162 1.77 0.81 -19.15
C ASP A 162 1.13 0.92 -20.54
N PHE A 163 -0.20 1.12 -20.62
CA PHE A 163 -0.89 1.43 -21.87
C PHE A 163 -0.33 2.70 -22.53
N ARG A 164 -0.08 3.78 -21.76
CA ARG A 164 0.50 5.02 -22.29
C ARG A 164 1.91 4.81 -22.84
N ILE A 165 2.71 3.95 -22.22
CA ILE A 165 4.03 3.55 -22.71
C ILE A 165 3.90 2.82 -24.05
N ILE A 166 3.05 1.79 -24.14
CA ILE A 166 2.86 1.03 -25.38
C ILE A 166 2.31 1.93 -26.50
N ARG A 167 1.32 2.77 -26.20
CA ARG A 167 0.78 3.75 -27.16
C ARG A 167 1.87 4.69 -27.69
N ASN A 168 2.74 5.18 -26.82
CA ASN A 168 3.86 6.04 -27.21
C ASN A 168 4.88 5.30 -28.10
N GLN A 169 5.08 4.00 -27.87
CA GLN A 169 5.94 3.16 -28.71
C GLN A 169 5.37 2.89 -30.11
N LEU A 170 4.05 2.70 -30.20
CA LEU A 170 3.38 2.36 -31.45
C LEU A 170 3.07 3.57 -32.33
N PHE A 171 2.69 4.70 -31.72
CA PHE A 171 2.07 5.82 -32.45
C PHE A 171 2.73 7.18 -32.22
N GLU A 172 3.76 7.27 -31.37
CA GLU A 172 4.38 8.55 -31.01
C GLU A 172 5.92 8.49 -31.14
N ASN A 173 6.63 9.28 -30.34
CA ASN A 173 8.08 9.48 -30.44
C ASN A 173 8.93 8.40 -29.75
N LYS A 174 8.32 7.34 -29.21
CA LYS A 174 8.99 6.18 -28.60
C LYS A 174 9.90 6.50 -27.40
N LYS A 175 9.73 7.65 -26.74
CA LYS A 175 10.56 8.08 -25.61
C LYS A 175 10.12 7.55 -24.25
N ARG A 176 8.86 7.13 -24.09
CA ARG A 176 8.32 6.66 -22.80
C ARG A 176 8.86 5.27 -22.46
N SER A 177 9.14 5.05 -21.17
CA SER A 177 9.54 3.75 -20.64
C SER A 177 9.21 3.66 -19.15
N THR A 178 9.17 2.45 -18.60
CA THR A 178 8.92 2.22 -17.17
C THR A 178 9.97 2.86 -16.24
N LYS A 179 11.10 3.36 -16.77
CA LYS A 179 12.10 4.10 -15.99
C LYS A 179 11.67 5.53 -15.69
N ASP A 180 10.77 6.09 -16.50
CA ASP A 180 10.38 7.50 -16.39
C ASP A 180 9.19 7.75 -15.45
N ARG A 181 8.59 6.72 -14.85
CA ARG A 181 7.40 6.87 -13.98
C ARG A 181 7.73 7.17 -12.52
N TYR A 182 8.88 6.76 -12.01
CA TYR A 182 9.25 6.96 -10.61
C TYR A 182 9.47 8.44 -10.23
N PRO A 183 9.23 8.81 -8.96
CA PRO A 183 8.65 8.00 -7.88
C PRO A 183 7.13 7.76 -8.05
N ILE A 184 6.62 6.66 -7.51
CA ILE A 184 5.20 6.25 -7.59
C ILE A 184 4.63 6.21 -6.17
N PRO A 185 3.56 6.95 -5.85
CA PRO A 185 2.86 6.81 -4.59
C PRO A 185 2.02 5.53 -4.58
N PHE A 186 1.76 4.96 -3.41
CA PHE A 186 0.70 3.98 -3.20
C PHE A 186 -0.21 4.42 -2.05
N ALA A 187 -1.41 3.87 -2.02
CA ALA A 187 -2.37 4.07 -0.94
C ALA A 187 -2.96 2.72 -0.49
N ILE A 188 -3.41 2.68 0.76
CA ILE A 188 -4.25 1.64 1.35
C ILE A 188 -5.47 2.35 1.91
N PHE A 189 -6.65 1.99 1.41
CA PHE A 189 -7.91 2.69 1.70
C PHE A 189 -8.54 2.20 3.01
N THR A 190 -7.74 2.13 4.06
CA THR A 190 -8.19 1.88 5.43
C THR A 190 -8.87 3.11 6.03
N ASP A 191 -9.33 3.00 7.27
CA ASP A 191 -9.82 4.12 8.04
C ASP A 191 -9.03 4.24 9.38
N PRO A 192 -8.14 5.24 9.55
CA PRO A 192 -7.81 6.27 8.57
C PRO A 192 -7.03 5.70 7.35
N PRO A 193 -7.12 6.33 6.17
CA PRO A 193 -6.34 5.92 5.00
C PRO A 193 -4.84 6.11 5.20
N LEU A 194 -4.06 5.24 4.56
CA LEU A 194 -2.61 5.34 4.50
C LEU A 194 -2.18 5.64 3.06
N ALA A 195 -1.26 6.57 2.87
CA ALA A 195 -0.59 6.81 1.61
C ALA A 195 0.92 6.98 1.83
N HIS A 196 1.72 6.52 0.87
CA HIS A 196 3.18 6.56 0.96
C HIS A 196 3.80 6.82 -0.41
N ILE A 197 4.91 7.53 -0.43
CA ILE A 197 5.77 7.70 -1.60
C ILE A 197 7.24 7.78 -1.20
N GLY A 198 8.11 7.22 -2.03
CA GLY A 198 9.55 7.37 -1.90
C GLY A 198 10.19 6.36 -0.94
N LEU A 199 11.20 6.81 -0.20
CA LEU A 199 11.98 5.99 0.72
C LEU A 199 11.42 6.06 2.14
N THR A 200 11.52 4.97 2.88
CA THR A 200 11.48 4.97 4.35
C THR A 200 12.77 5.53 4.94
N GLU A 201 12.79 5.81 6.24
CA GLU A 201 14.03 6.25 6.92
C GLU A 201 15.13 5.19 6.82
N GLU A 202 14.77 3.93 7.06
CA GLU A 202 15.69 2.79 7.00
C GLU A 202 16.33 2.68 5.61
N GLU A 203 15.51 2.82 4.55
CA GLU A 203 16.00 2.80 3.17
C GLU A 203 16.85 4.02 2.83
N ALA A 204 16.46 5.22 3.28
CA ALA A 204 17.22 6.44 3.01
C ALA A 204 18.61 6.39 3.68
N MET A 205 18.69 5.95 4.94
CA MET A 205 19.95 5.73 5.64
C MET A 205 20.80 4.64 4.97
N LYS A 206 20.18 3.51 4.60
CA LYS A 206 20.87 2.42 3.90
C LYS A 206 21.44 2.86 2.55
N ASN A 207 20.77 3.78 1.87
CA ASN A 207 21.21 4.36 0.61
C ASN A 207 22.25 5.49 0.78
N GLY A 208 22.67 5.80 2.01
CA GLY A 208 23.73 6.77 2.31
C GLY A 208 23.28 8.23 2.30
N TYR A 209 21.97 8.51 2.34
CA TYR A 209 21.47 9.89 2.41
C TYR A 209 21.70 10.49 3.80
N SER A 210 22.07 11.78 3.83
CA SER A 210 22.01 12.59 5.04
C SER A 210 20.58 13.13 5.17
N ILE A 211 19.81 12.61 6.12
CA ILE A 211 18.37 12.88 6.21
C ILE A 211 17.99 13.75 7.39
N HIS A 212 17.00 14.61 7.18
CA HIS A 212 16.20 15.24 8.23
C HIS A 212 14.79 14.64 8.16
N VAL A 213 14.16 14.36 9.31
CA VAL A 213 12.82 13.79 9.40
C VAL A 213 11.92 14.68 10.24
N ALA A 214 10.72 14.97 9.74
CA ALA A 214 9.65 15.62 10.50
C ALA A 214 8.42 14.71 10.60
N ARG A 215 7.69 14.85 11.72
CA ARG A 215 6.47 14.11 12.02
C ARG A 215 5.49 15.03 12.72
N ILE A 216 4.20 14.92 12.39
CA ILE A 216 3.13 15.59 13.12
C ILE A 216 1.93 14.65 13.30
N PRO A 217 1.25 14.66 14.46
CA PRO A 217 -0.03 13.97 14.62
C PRO A 217 -1.08 14.53 13.65
N ALA A 218 -1.94 13.68 13.09
CA ALA A 218 -3.03 14.11 12.21
C ALA A 218 -3.97 15.12 12.90
N ALA A 219 -4.17 14.98 14.21
CA ALA A 219 -4.95 15.88 15.07
C ALA A 219 -4.51 17.37 15.03
N MET A 220 -3.27 17.66 14.63
CA MET A 220 -2.79 19.04 14.48
C MET A 220 -3.46 19.76 13.30
N ILE A 221 -3.90 19.02 12.29
CA ILE A 221 -4.46 19.57 11.05
C ILE A 221 -5.91 20.04 11.32
N PRO A 222 -6.25 21.31 11.05
CA PRO A 222 -7.61 21.82 11.27
C PRO A 222 -8.69 20.98 10.61
N ARG A 223 -8.49 20.60 9.33
CA ARG A 223 -9.45 19.77 8.59
C ARG A 223 -9.72 18.42 9.26
N ALA A 224 -8.69 17.73 9.76
CA ALA A 224 -8.83 16.46 10.47
C ALA A 224 -9.78 16.59 11.69
N ARG A 225 -9.68 17.70 12.43
CA ARG A 225 -10.59 18.00 13.55
C ARG A 225 -12.03 18.25 13.09
N THR A 226 -12.23 18.99 12.00
CA THR A 226 -13.59 19.24 11.46
C THR A 226 -14.26 17.98 10.93
N LEU A 227 -13.47 16.98 10.51
CA LEU A 227 -13.95 15.67 10.06
C LEU A 227 -14.10 14.67 11.20
N HIS A 228 -13.72 15.04 12.44
CA HIS A 228 -13.59 14.11 13.57
C HIS A 228 -12.71 12.89 13.25
N SER A 229 -11.76 13.03 12.33
CA SER A 229 -10.83 11.98 11.89
C SER A 229 -9.41 12.41 12.25
N ILE A 230 -9.11 12.30 13.56
CA ILE A 230 -7.87 12.82 14.17
C ILE A 230 -6.79 11.74 14.37
N ASP A 231 -7.13 10.48 14.07
CA ASP A 231 -6.21 9.35 14.19
C ASP A 231 -5.10 9.41 13.13
N GLY A 232 -3.91 8.94 13.52
CA GLY A 232 -2.75 8.80 12.64
C GLY A 232 -1.76 9.95 12.72
N MET A 233 -0.89 10.02 11.72
CA MET A 233 0.25 10.94 11.67
C MET A 233 0.73 11.16 10.25
N LEU A 234 1.41 12.28 10.03
CA LEU A 234 2.12 12.57 8.80
C LEU A 234 3.62 12.53 9.08
N LYS A 235 4.40 12.07 8.11
CA LYS A 235 5.84 11.92 8.19
C LYS A 235 6.49 12.26 6.86
N ALA A 236 7.57 13.04 6.91
CA ALA A 236 8.36 13.39 5.74
C ALA A 236 9.86 13.19 6.01
N ILE A 237 10.59 12.81 4.96
CA ILE A 237 12.03 12.58 4.97
C ILE A 237 12.63 13.46 3.87
N VAL A 238 13.60 14.28 4.23
CA VAL A 238 14.24 15.26 3.34
C VAL A 238 15.75 15.05 3.36
N ASP A 239 16.37 15.17 2.20
CA ASP A 239 17.83 15.22 2.08
C ASP A 239 18.36 16.58 2.57
N ILE A 240 19.28 16.57 3.54
CA ILE A 240 19.81 17.77 4.21
C ILE A 240 20.51 18.71 3.22
N HIS A 241 21.24 18.16 2.24
CA HIS A 241 22.10 18.94 1.37
C HIS A 241 21.34 19.61 0.23
N THR A 242 20.33 18.91 -0.30
CA THR A 242 19.60 19.35 -1.50
C THR A 242 18.22 19.95 -1.17
N GLY A 243 17.68 19.65 0.02
CA GLY A 243 16.30 19.98 0.39
C GLY A 243 15.26 19.22 -0.43
N ARG A 244 15.63 18.13 -1.10
CA ARG A 244 14.69 17.28 -1.84
C ARG A 244 13.96 16.35 -0.88
N ILE A 245 12.68 16.14 -1.16
CA ILE A 245 11.87 15.16 -0.46
C ILE A 245 12.30 13.77 -0.94
N LEU A 246 12.73 12.92 -0.03
CA LEU A 246 13.14 11.53 -0.29
C LEU A 246 11.98 10.56 -0.07
N GLY A 247 11.11 10.86 0.89
CA GLY A 247 9.94 10.05 1.17
C GLY A 247 8.91 10.78 2.01
N CYS A 248 7.66 10.35 1.90
CA CYS A 248 6.54 10.91 2.66
C CYS A 248 5.51 9.83 2.91
N THR A 249 5.00 9.77 4.15
CA THR A 249 3.93 8.87 4.55
C THR A 249 2.84 9.67 5.26
N LEU A 250 1.60 9.48 4.83
CA LEU A 250 0.42 10.14 5.36
C LEU A 250 -0.54 9.07 5.86
N LEU A 251 -0.79 9.02 7.16
CA LEU A 251 -1.83 8.20 7.78
C LEU A 251 -2.87 9.16 8.35
N CYS A 252 -3.86 9.52 7.54
CA CYS A 252 -4.87 10.52 7.89
C CYS A 252 -6.02 10.54 6.87
N ALA A 253 -7.09 11.29 7.19
CA ALA A 253 -8.13 11.62 6.23
C ALA A 253 -7.54 12.21 4.93
N ASP A 254 -8.14 11.84 3.78
CA ASP A 254 -7.73 12.29 2.44
C ASP A 254 -6.26 12.01 2.07
N ALA A 255 -5.52 11.18 2.82
CA ALA A 255 -4.13 10.82 2.50
C ALA A 255 -3.90 10.38 1.03
N PRO A 256 -4.78 9.57 0.39
CA PRO A 256 -4.64 9.19 -1.01
C PRO A 256 -4.69 10.35 -1.99
N GLU A 257 -5.33 11.47 -1.62
CA GLU A 257 -5.40 12.68 -2.43
C GLU A 257 -4.19 13.59 -2.14
N VAL A 258 -3.89 13.83 -0.87
CA VAL A 258 -2.79 14.71 -0.46
C VAL A 258 -1.43 14.21 -0.96
N ILE A 259 -1.21 12.89 -0.99
CA ILE A 259 0.05 12.30 -1.44
C ILE A 259 0.38 12.67 -2.89
N ASN A 260 -0.63 12.89 -3.74
CA ASN A 260 -0.43 13.27 -5.15
C ASN A 260 0.19 14.67 -5.29
N THR A 261 -0.07 15.55 -4.31
CA THR A 261 0.60 16.85 -4.22
C THR A 261 2.10 16.66 -3.98
N VAL A 262 2.47 15.82 -3.01
CA VAL A 262 3.87 15.49 -2.72
C VAL A 262 4.54 14.80 -3.91
N ALA A 263 3.84 13.87 -4.55
CA ALA A 263 4.32 13.16 -5.74
C ALA A 263 4.69 14.13 -6.87
N SER A 264 3.86 15.15 -7.11
CA SER A 264 4.12 16.17 -8.13
C SER A 264 5.37 17.00 -7.83
N ILE A 265 5.60 17.36 -6.56
CA ILE A 265 6.80 18.08 -6.12
C ILE A 265 8.06 17.22 -6.26
N MET A 266 8.00 15.95 -5.84
CA MET A 266 9.10 15.01 -6.02
C MET A 266 9.40 14.78 -7.50
N LYS A 267 8.36 14.63 -8.33
CA LYS A 267 8.49 14.39 -9.77
C LYS A 267 9.14 15.54 -10.51
N THR A 268 8.86 16.78 -10.09
CA THR A 268 9.42 17.99 -10.68
C THR A 268 10.79 18.37 -10.07
N GLY A 269 11.29 17.61 -9.09
CA GLY A 269 12.59 17.83 -8.47
C GLY A 269 12.65 19.07 -7.58
N GLN A 270 11.51 19.59 -7.16
CA GLN A 270 11.40 20.77 -6.31
C GLN A 270 11.83 20.47 -4.87
N ARG A 271 12.24 21.53 -4.15
CA ARG A 271 12.61 21.44 -2.73
C ARG A 271 11.37 21.47 -1.84
N TYR A 272 11.50 20.89 -0.65
CA TYR A 272 10.41 20.86 0.34
C TYR A 272 9.86 22.24 0.72
N HIS A 273 10.69 23.29 0.59
CA HIS A 273 10.32 24.68 0.83
C HIS A 273 9.08 25.11 0.06
N PHE A 274 8.87 24.56 -1.15
CA PHE A 274 7.66 24.80 -1.91
C PHE A 274 6.43 24.40 -1.09
N LEU A 275 6.36 23.16 -0.60
CA LEU A 275 5.23 22.69 0.19
C LEU A 275 5.11 23.41 1.54
N ARG A 276 6.22 23.85 2.13
CA ARG A 276 6.22 24.63 3.37
C ARG A 276 5.59 26.00 3.20
N ASP A 277 5.89 26.68 2.10
CA ASP A 277 5.55 28.10 1.90
C ASP A 277 4.37 28.32 0.93
N PHE A 278 3.88 27.25 0.29
CA PHE A 278 2.73 27.32 -0.62
C PHE A 278 1.42 27.63 0.11
N ILE A 279 0.55 28.41 -0.53
CA ILE A 279 -0.77 28.76 0.00
C ILE A 279 -1.74 27.63 -0.33
N PHE A 280 -2.11 26.84 0.68
CA PHE A 280 -3.22 25.88 0.59
C PHE A 280 -4.53 26.50 1.11
N THR A 281 -5.65 26.04 0.56
CA THR A 281 -6.98 26.44 1.04
C THR A 281 -7.20 25.98 2.47
N HIS A 282 -7.95 26.75 3.26
CA HIS A 282 -8.24 26.47 4.67
C HIS A 282 -9.75 26.30 4.93
N PRO A 283 -10.19 25.30 5.72
CA PRO A 283 -9.41 24.17 6.21
C PRO A 283 -9.29 23.07 5.13
N SER A 284 -8.09 22.50 4.94
CA SER A 284 -7.87 21.35 4.03
C SER A 284 -6.80 20.41 4.57
N MET A 285 -6.79 19.14 4.14
CA MET A 285 -5.73 18.21 4.56
C MET A 285 -4.35 18.61 3.99
N ASN A 286 -4.32 19.27 2.82
CA ASN A 286 -3.09 19.78 2.21
C ASN A 286 -2.37 20.83 3.07
N GLU A 287 -3.10 21.65 3.85
CA GLU A 287 -2.47 22.64 4.74
C GLU A 287 -1.58 21.99 5.81
N GLY A 288 -1.84 20.71 6.12
CA GLY A 288 -0.98 19.90 6.99
C GLY A 288 0.45 19.76 6.44
N LEU A 289 0.66 19.90 5.13
CA LEU A 289 1.99 19.90 4.53
C LEU A 289 2.82 21.12 4.96
N ASN A 290 2.21 22.32 5.10
CA ASN A 290 2.95 23.47 5.63
C ASN A 290 3.51 23.16 7.03
N MET A 291 2.68 22.55 7.89
CA MET A 291 3.04 22.18 9.25
C MET A 291 4.09 21.07 9.29
N LEU A 292 3.93 20.04 8.45
CA LEU A 292 4.84 18.91 8.36
C LEU A 292 6.23 19.37 7.91
N PHE A 293 6.30 20.31 6.96
CA PHE A 293 7.55 20.77 6.38
C PHE A 293 8.18 21.98 7.10
N LYS A 294 7.52 22.53 8.11
CA LYS A 294 8.01 23.67 8.91
C LYS A 294 9.30 23.40 9.71
N PRO A 295 9.52 22.21 10.31
CA PRO A 295 10.70 21.96 11.16
C PRO A 295 12.01 21.76 10.40
N PHE A 296 11.96 21.59 9.07
CA PHE A 296 13.14 21.30 8.25
C PHE A 296 14.01 22.53 7.98
#